data_AF-A0AAV2QYD2-F1
#
_entry.id   AF-A0AAV2QYD2-F1
#
_cell.length_a   1.000
_cell.length_b   1.000
_cell.length_c   1.000
_cell.angle_alpha   90.00
_cell.angle_beta   90.00
_cell.angle_gamma   90.00
#
_symmetry.space_group_name_H-M   'P 1'
#
loop_
_entity.id
_entity.type
_entity.pdbx_description
1 polymer ?
#
loop_
_entity_poly.entity_id
_entity_poly.type
_entity_poly.pdbx_seq_one_letter_code
_entity_poly.pdbx_strand_id
1 'polypeptide(L)'
;MDDKRSWRSSVGILQNGQSWNDVNKIFPQTPASPVMVNAGIIVFIATIFFIISFTSPYWLVSYHYTYSSFENMGLWEFCFNEFRYPQYQFDRKFDGCNYIYSEEYLIIREWMLPAWFATVQAFMIIALLSSFSSLIIISLVLTRLPMQFTIRYEWHLTGIACICQGVSGVSILFAVLIFGTSCFRRDWLLNPNFNYLSWSYAFAVFSGGIHAFGGLTLLHETYKARDRKRQATNLLHNEPQGQLGPGIPMEGQVYM
;
A
#
# COMPACT_ATOMS: atom_id res chain seq x y z
N MET A 1 -2.80 17.68 -32.00
CA MET A 1 -4.14 18.32 -31.93
C MET A 1 -5.11 17.60 -30.98
N ASP A 2 -4.73 16.46 -30.38
CA ASP A 2 -5.62 15.64 -29.53
C ASP A 2 -5.87 16.15 -28.10
N ASP A 3 -4.98 16.99 -27.57
CA ASP A 3 -5.01 17.36 -26.15
C ASP A 3 -6.25 18.19 -25.77
N LYS A 4 -6.64 19.15 -26.62
CA LYS A 4 -7.85 19.97 -26.39
C LYS A 4 -9.17 19.17 -26.42
N ARG A 5 -9.20 18.03 -27.12
CA ARG A 5 -10.36 17.12 -27.17
C ARG A 5 -10.49 16.31 -25.89
N SER A 6 -9.37 15.84 -25.34
CA SER A 6 -9.31 15.17 -24.03
C SER A 6 -9.82 16.07 -22.90
N TRP A 7 -9.47 17.36 -22.93
CA TRP A 7 -9.96 18.30 -21.92
C TRP A 7 -11.47 18.53 -21.98
N ARG A 8 -12.07 18.67 -23.18
CA ARG A 8 -13.53 18.86 -23.33
C ARG A 8 -14.35 17.67 -22.81
N SER A 9 -13.90 16.42 -23.07
CA SER A 9 -14.57 15.23 -22.53
C SER A 9 -14.45 15.12 -21.00
N SER A 10 -13.36 15.66 -20.42
CA SER A 10 -13.18 15.77 -18.97
C SER A 10 -14.07 16.81 -18.31
N VAL A 11 -14.65 17.78 -19.03
CA VAL A 11 -15.56 18.82 -18.45
C VAL A 11 -17.03 18.38 -18.41
N GLY A 12 -17.37 17.20 -18.92
CA GLY A 12 -18.72 16.65 -18.77
C GLY A 12 -19.60 16.69 -20.02
N ILE A 13 -19.18 17.39 -21.07
CA ILE A 13 -19.94 17.58 -22.31
C ILE A 13 -19.22 16.87 -23.45
N LEU A 14 -19.88 15.85 -24.00
CA LEU A 14 -19.42 15.17 -25.21
C LEU A 14 -19.58 16.10 -26.43
N GLN A 15 -18.86 15.84 -27.52
CA GLN A 15 -18.89 16.70 -28.72
C GLN A 15 -20.30 16.82 -29.35
N ASN A 16 -21.18 15.86 -29.08
CA ASN A 16 -22.58 15.83 -29.50
C ASN A 16 -23.53 16.58 -28.53
N GLY A 17 -23.01 17.26 -27.51
CA GLY A 17 -23.80 18.02 -26.53
C GLY A 17 -24.39 17.18 -25.39
N GLN A 18 -24.21 15.85 -25.41
CA GLN A 18 -24.69 14.98 -24.34
C GLN A 18 -23.81 15.06 -23.10
N SER A 19 -24.44 15.01 -21.92
CA SER A 19 -23.74 14.90 -20.66
C SER A 19 -23.34 13.44 -20.41
N TRP A 20 -22.21 13.22 -19.73
CA TRP A 20 -21.87 11.90 -19.20
C TRP A 20 -22.99 11.31 -18.32
N ASN A 21 -23.84 12.16 -17.73
CA ASN A 21 -25.00 11.72 -16.96
C ASN A 21 -26.05 11.00 -17.81
N ASP A 22 -26.22 11.41 -19.07
CA ASP A 22 -27.19 10.82 -19.99
C ASP A 22 -26.65 9.50 -20.56
N VAL A 23 -25.35 9.49 -20.89
CA VAL A 23 -24.64 8.30 -21.36
C VAL A 23 -24.64 7.19 -20.31
N ASN A 24 -24.40 7.51 -19.03
CA ASN A 24 -24.39 6.53 -17.95
C ASN A 24 -25.76 5.87 -17.69
N LYS A 25 -26.87 6.47 -18.17
CA LYS A 25 -28.20 5.84 -18.11
C LYS A 25 -28.42 4.82 -19.23
N ILE A 26 -27.68 4.95 -20.34
CA ILE A 26 -27.86 4.18 -21.57
C ILE A 26 -26.94 2.95 -21.58
N PHE A 27 -25.71 3.06 -21.06
CA PHE A 27 -24.78 1.94 -21.04
C PHE A 27 -24.97 1.06 -19.78
N PRO A 28 -25.29 -0.24 -19.93
CA PRO A 28 -25.37 -1.15 -18.80
C PRO A 28 -24.01 -1.25 -18.11
N GLN A 29 -24.03 -1.12 -16.79
CA GLN A 29 -22.82 -1.11 -15.98
C GLN A 29 -22.20 -2.50 -15.96
N THR A 30 -20.99 -2.63 -16.51
CA THR A 30 -20.26 -3.90 -16.45
C THR A 30 -19.70 -4.12 -15.04
N PRO A 31 -19.73 -5.37 -14.53
CA PRO A 31 -19.14 -5.72 -13.25
C PRO A 31 -17.64 -5.38 -13.21
N ALA A 32 -17.09 -5.24 -12.00
CA ALA A 32 -15.65 -5.04 -11.84
C ALA A 32 -14.87 -6.19 -12.52
N SER A 33 -13.73 -5.87 -13.13
CA SER A 33 -12.94 -6.88 -13.81
C SER A 33 -12.40 -7.90 -12.79
N PRO A 34 -12.31 -9.20 -13.15
CA PRO A 34 -11.71 -10.19 -12.26
C PRO A 34 -10.27 -9.85 -11.85
N VAL A 35 -9.53 -9.19 -12.75
CA VAL A 35 -8.16 -8.71 -12.49
C VAL A 35 -8.13 -7.65 -11.38
N MET A 36 -9.09 -6.71 -11.38
CA MET A 36 -9.21 -5.73 -10.30
C MET A 36 -9.46 -6.39 -8.94
N VAL A 37 -10.37 -7.37 -8.89
CA VAL A 37 -10.67 -8.10 -7.64
C VAL A 37 -9.43 -8.84 -7.14
N ASN A 38 -8.73 -9.55 -8.03
CA ASN A 38 -7.51 -10.26 -7.70
C ASN A 38 -6.40 -9.31 -7.21
N ALA A 39 -6.23 -8.16 -7.87
CA ALA A 39 -5.29 -7.13 -7.44
C ALA A 39 -5.62 -6.63 -6.02
N GLY A 40 -6.90 -6.40 -5.71
CA GLY A 40 -7.32 -6.03 -4.36
C GLY A 40 -7.00 -7.09 -3.31
N ILE A 41 -7.22 -8.37 -3.62
CA ILE A 41 -6.87 -9.49 -2.73
C ILE A 41 -5.36 -9.55 -2.48
N ILE A 42 -4.55 -9.43 -3.55
CA ILE A 42 -3.09 -9.44 -3.45
C ILE A 42 -2.59 -8.30 -2.54
N VAL A 43 -3.07 -7.07 -2.77
CA VAL A 43 -2.68 -5.89 -1.98
C VAL A 43 -3.13 -6.02 -0.52
N PHE A 44 -4.31 -6.59 -0.28
CA PHE A 44 -4.80 -6.84 1.07
C PHE A 44 -3.90 -7.84 1.82
N ILE A 45 -3.55 -8.96 1.18
CA ILE A 45 -2.63 -9.95 1.75
C ILE A 45 -1.24 -9.32 2.02
N ALA A 46 -0.71 -8.55 1.06
CA ALA A 46 0.54 -7.82 1.23
C ALA A 46 0.52 -6.93 2.48
N THR A 47 -0.58 -6.19 2.65
CA THR A 47 -0.77 -5.27 3.78
C THR A 47 -0.87 -6.02 5.10
N ILE A 48 -1.48 -7.22 5.15
CA ILE A 48 -1.51 -8.04 6.36
C ILE A 48 -0.09 -8.45 6.77
N PHE A 49 0.70 -9.03 5.87
CA PHE A 49 2.08 -9.41 6.16
C PHE A 49 2.91 -8.19 6.60
N PHE A 50 2.70 -7.05 5.94
CA PHE A 50 3.33 -5.81 6.30
C PHE A 50 2.94 -5.33 7.72
N ILE A 51 1.66 -5.33 8.08
CA ILE A 51 1.20 -4.94 9.42
C ILE A 51 1.79 -5.85 10.49
N ILE A 52 1.78 -7.16 10.26
CA ILE A 52 2.37 -8.12 11.21
C ILE A 52 3.85 -7.80 11.42
N SER A 53 4.59 -7.54 10.34
CA SER A 53 5.98 -7.10 10.44
C SER A 53 6.11 -5.77 11.19
N PHE A 54 5.29 -4.79 10.85
CA PHE A 54 5.34 -3.43 11.37
C PHE A 54 5.13 -3.35 12.88
N THR A 55 4.21 -4.16 13.44
CA THR A 55 3.84 -4.09 14.86
C THR A 55 4.56 -5.09 15.74
N SER A 56 5.16 -6.15 15.19
CA SER A 56 5.73 -7.23 16.01
C SER A 56 7.15 -6.93 16.51
N PRO A 57 7.47 -7.32 17.75
CA PRO A 57 8.76 -7.07 18.38
C PRO A 57 9.85 -8.09 17.99
N TYR A 58 9.84 -8.63 16.76
CA TYR A 58 10.71 -9.75 16.35
C TYR A 58 11.45 -9.50 15.03
N TRP A 59 11.96 -8.28 14.85
CA TRP A 59 12.84 -7.92 13.73
C TRP A 59 14.26 -8.43 13.96
N LEU A 60 14.76 -8.28 15.20
CA LEU A 60 16.06 -8.76 15.64
C LEU A 60 15.88 -9.46 16.99
N VAL A 61 16.49 -10.63 17.16
CA VAL A 61 16.36 -11.48 18.35
C VAL A 61 17.74 -12.01 18.74
N SER A 62 18.01 -12.15 20.03
CA SER A 62 19.22 -12.79 20.52
C SER A 62 19.06 -14.32 20.62
N TYR A 63 20.16 -15.06 20.49
CA TYR A 63 20.14 -16.49 20.70
C TYR A 63 19.91 -16.82 22.18
N HIS A 64 18.91 -17.64 22.49
CA HIS A 64 18.53 -18.03 23.86
C HIS A 64 19.71 -18.59 24.71
N TYR A 65 20.70 -19.23 24.09
CA TYR A 65 21.84 -19.84 24.81
C TYR A 65 22.97 -18.85 25.12
N THR A 66 22.85 -17.58 24.72
CA THR A 66 23.92 -16.57 24.89
C THR A 66 23.76 -15.75 26.17
N TYR A 67 22.67 -15.94 26.93
CA TYR A 67 22.35 -15.19 28.15
C TYR A 67 22.55 -13.67 27.97
N SER A 68 22.21 -13.18 26.78
CA SER A 68 22.29 -11.75 26.43
C SER A 68 21.20 -10.98 27.17
N SER A 69 21.54 -9.83 27.75
CA SER A 69 20.54 -8.93 28.34
C SER A 69 19.58 -8.33 27.32
N PHE A 70 19.93 -8.33 26.04
CA PHE A 70 19.00 -8.02 24.94
C PHE A 70 18.31 -9.29 24.49
N GLU A 71 16.98 -9.30 24.47
CA GLU A 71 16.16 -10.46 24.09
C GLU A 71 15.67 -10.31 22.64
N ASN A 72 14.90 -9.27 22.35
CA ASN A 72 14.34 -9.02 21.03
C ASN A 72 13.93 -7.55 20.84
N MET A 73 13.78 -7.14 19.58
CA MET A 73 13.21 -5.84 19.22
C MET A 73 12.38 -5.89 17.95
N GLY A 74 11.40 -5.00 17.87
CA GLY A 74 10.72 -4.60 16.65
C GLY A 74 11.02 -3.16 16.29
N LEU A 75 10.22 -2.60 15.38
CA LEU A 75 10.35 -1.19 15.01
C LEU A 75 10.02 -0.24 16.16
N TRP A 76 9.13 -0.64 17.07
CA TRP A 76 8.51 0.25 18.06
C TRP A 76 8.82 -0.12 19.50
N GLU A 77 9.31 -1.33 19.74
CA GLU A 77 9.45 -1.92 21.06
C GLU A 77 10.78 -2.67 21.15
N PHE A 78 11.44 -2.54 22.30
CA PHE A 78 12.63 -3.30 22.67
C PHE A 78 12.33 -4.10 23.93
N CYS A 79 12.87 -5.31 24.01
CA CYS A 79 12.77 -6.20 25.15
C CYS A 79 14.16 -6.47 25.71
N PHE A 80 14.33 -6.15 26.98
CA PHE A 80 15.56 -6.41 27.73
C PHE A 80 15.28 -7.29 28.95
N ASN A 81 16.31 -7.97 29.41
CA ASN A 81 16.31 -8.80 30.60
C ASN A 81 17.43 -8.32 31.53
N GLU A 82 17.04 -7.63 32.60
CA GLU A 82 17.94 -6.99 33.57
C GLU A 82 19.12 -6.20 32.97
N PHE A 83 18.92 -5.53 31.82
CA PHE A 83 19.98 -4.83 31.12
C PHE A 83 20.47 -3.61 31.90
N ARG A 84 21.79 -3.43 31.96
CA ARG A 84 22.43 -2.24 32.53
C ARG A 84 23.17 -1.48 31.45
N TYR A 85 22.82 -0.22 31.27
CA TYR A 85 23.48 0.62 30.28
C TYR A 85 24.84 1.10 30.81
N PRO A 86 25.98 0.74 30.18
CA PRO A 86 27.31 1.00 30.76
C PRO A 86 27.66 2.47 30.96
N GLN A 87 27.07 3.37 30.16
CA GLN A 87 27.34 4.80 30.24
C GLN A 87 26.45 5.52 31.27
N TYR A 88 25.47 4.81 31.85
CA TYR A 88 24.62 5.38 32.88
C TYR A 88 25.24 5.17 34.26
N GLN A 89 25.42 6.27 34.99
CA GLN A 89 26.14 6.28 36.28
C GLN A 89 25.35 5.64 37.44
N PHE A 90 24.03 5.56 37.34
CA PHE A 90 23.17 5.00 38.39
C PHE A 90 22.84 3.54 38.08
N ASP A 91 22.73 2.71 39.13
CA ASP A 91 22.35 1.29 39.01
C ASP A 91 20.85 1.15 38.69
N ARG A 92 20.51 1.42 37.43
CA ARG A 92 19.18 1.18 36.87
C ARG A 92 19.25 -0.03 35.95
N LYS A 93 18.36 -0.99 36.21
CA LYS A 93 18.12 -2.13 35.33
C LYS A 93 16.92 -1.82 34.42
N PHE A 94 17.07 -2.10 33.13
CA PHE A 94 15.98 -2.09 32.16
C PHE A 94 15.49 -3.52 31.96
N ASP A 95 14.21 -3.75 32.25
CA ASP A 95 13.62 -5.09 32.23
C ASP A 95 12.25 -5.08 31.55
N GLY A 96 11.95 -6.17 30.86
CA GLY A 96 10.73 -6.35 30.08
C GLY A 96 10.73 -5.66 28.71
N CYS A 97 9.58 -5.77 28.04
CA CYS A 97 9.31 -5.17 26.74
C CYS A 97 8.65 -3.81 26.91
N ASN A 98 9.28 -2.75 26.43
CA ASN A 98 8.70 -1.41 26.49
C ASN A 98 8.77 -0.70 25.14
N TYR A 99 7.77 0.15 24.90
CA TYR A 99 7.76 1.04 23.75
C TYR A 99 8.97 1.99 23.77
N ILE A 100 9.57 2.25 22.61
CA ILE A 100 10.81 3.06 22.48
C ILE A 100 10.67 4.46 23.09
N TYR A 101 9.48 5.05 23.03
CA TYR A 101 9.23 6.39 23.57
C TYR A 101 8.55 6.37 24.95
N SER A 102 8.55 5.23 25.65
CA SER A 102 8.13 5.15 27.05
C SER A 102 9.10 5.88 27.97
N GLU A 103 8.63 6.26 29.16
CA GLU A 103 9.47 6.89 30.19
C GLU A 103 10.60 5.97 30.66
N GLU A 104 10.40 4.64 30.57
CA GLU A 104 11.42 3.66 30.96
C GLU A 104 12.70 3.84 30.12
N TYR A 105 12.54 4.08 28.83
CA TYR A 105 13.66 4.16 27.89
C TYR A 105 14.15 5.57 27.61
N LEU A 106 13.60 6.59 28.27
CA LEU A 106 13.92 7.99 28.00
C LEU A 106 15.43 8.29 28.08
N ILE A 107 16.14 7.65 29.01
CA ILE A 107 17.58 7.84 29.26
C ILE A 107 18.45 7.20 28.18
N ILE A 108 18.03 6.04 27.65
CA ILE A 108 18.81 5.23 26.69
C ILE A 108 18.30 5.37 25.25
N ARG A 109 17.25 6.17 25.03
CA ARG A 109 16.56 6.30 23.75
C ARG A 109 17.47 6.71 22.60
N GLU A 110 18.35 7.69 22.81
CA GLU A 110 19.25 8.19 21.76
C GLU A 110 20.25 7.12 21.30
N TRP A 111 20.66 6.25 22.21
CA TRP A 111 21.51 5.10 21.91
C TRP A 111 20.75 4.00 21.15
N MET A 112 19.53 3.67 21.59
CA MET A 112 18.71 2.64 20.94
C MET A 112 18.14 3.05 19.59
N LEU A 113 17.83 4.34 19.41
CA LEU A 113 17.22 4.90 18.20
C LEU A 113 18.22 5.80 17.45
N PRO A 114 19.28 5.24 16.85
CA PRO A 114 20.18 6.01 16.01
C PRO A 114 19.46 6.51 14.75
N ALA A 115 20.02 7.53 14.09
CA ALA A 115 19.40 8.16 12.92
C ALA A 115 19.05 7.18 11.78
N TRP A 116 19.87 6.16 11.56
CA TRP A 116 19.59 5.14 10.54
C TRP A 116 18.35 4.31 10.90
N PHE A 117 18.11 4.00 12.17
CA PHE A 117 16.96 3.22 12.60
C PHE A 117 15.68 4.07 12.59
N ALA A 118 15.79 5.34 12.99
CA ALA A 118 14.71 6.31 12.79
C ALA A 118 14.34 6.46 11.29
N THR A 119 15.32 6.37 10.39
CA THR A 119 15.08 6.38 8.94
C THR A 119 14.31 5.12 8.49
N VAL A 120 14.63 3.94 9.04
CA VAL A 120 13.85 2.71 8.80
C VAL A 120 12.40 2.90 9.24
N GLN A 121 12.16 3.43 10.45
CA GLN A 121 10.80 3.74 10.93
C GLN A 121 10.05 4.68 9.99
N ALA A 122 10.70 5.75 9.50
CA ALA A 122 10.09 6.70 8.58
C ALA A 122 9.65 6.05 7.26
N PHE A 123 10.51 5.22 6.64
CA PHE A 123 10.15 4.48 5.43
C PHE A 123 9.00 3.50 5.66
N MET A 124 8.98 2.82 6.81
CA MET A 124 7.89 1.91 7.17
C MET A 124 6.56 2.67 7.37
N ILE A 125 6.58 3.87 7.96
CA ILE A 125 5.36 4.71 8.06
C ILE A 125 4.88 5.15 6.68
N ILE A 126 5.79 5.61 5.80
CA ILE A 126 5.43 6.00 4.42
C ILE A 126 4.80 4.82 3.68
N ALA A 127 5.37 3.62 3.83
CA ALA A 127 4.82 2.40 3.25
C ALA A 127 3.42 2.07 3.77
N LEU A 128 3.19 2.20 5.09
CA LEU A 128 1.90 1.97 5.73
C LEU A 128 0.82 2.91 5.18
N LEU A 129 1.09 4.22 5.20
CA LEU A 129 0.15 5.25 4.75
C LEU A 129 -0.19 5.09 3.28
N SER A 130 0.83 4.82 2.46
CA SER A 130 0.65 4.61 1.03
C SER A 130 -0.15 3.33 0.75
N SER A 131 0.10 2.24 1.49
CA SER A 131 -0.63 0.98 1.31
C SER A 131 -2.11 1.11 1.70
N PHE A 132 -2.39 1.71 2.86
CA PHE A 132 -3.77 1.96 3.28
C PHE A 132 -4.51 2.87 2.32
N SER A 133 -3.86 3.93 1.82
CA SER A 133 -4.45 4.82 0.81
C SER A 133 -4.84 4.04 -0.45
N SER A 134 -3.97 3.15 -0.91
CA SER A 134 -4.27 2.26 -2.04
C SER A 134 -5.44 1.32 -1.75
N LEU A 135 -5.52 0.71 -0.58
CA LEU A 135 -6.64 -0.15 -0.21
C LEU A 135 -7.96 0.61 -0.19
N ILE A 136 -7.99 1.82 0.38
CA ILE A 136 -9.17 2.69 0.35
C ILE A 136 -9.59 2.95 -1.10
N ILE A 137 -8.66 3.32 -1.98
CA ILE A 137 -8.96 3.59 -3.39
C ILE A 137 -9.51 2.33 -4.08
N ILE A 138 -8.87 1.17 -3.89
CA ILE A 138 -9.32 -0.10 -4.46
C ILE A 138 -10.74 -0.44 -3.96
N SER A 139 -11.01 -0.27 -2.66
CA SER A 139 -12.34 -0.47 -2.08
C SER A 139 -13.38 0.47 -2.71
N LEU A 140 -13.06 1.75 -2.92
CA LEU A 140 -13.95 2.70 -3.61
C LEU A 140 -14.21 2.30 -5.07
N VAL A 141 -13.20 1.76 -5.76
CA VAL A 141 -13.34 1.27 -7.15
C VAL A 141 -14.18 0.00 -7.24
N LEU A 142 -13.98 -0.95 -6.31
CA LEU A 142 -14.73 -2.20 -6.25
C LEU A 142 -16.20 -1.99 -5.84
N THR A 143 -16.44 -1.17 -4.82
CA THR A 143 -17.79 -0.87 -4.31
C THR A 143 -18.53 0.18 -5.14
N ARG A 144 -17.82 0.85 -6.07
CA ARG A 144 -18.36 1.93 -6.91
C ARG A 144 -18.95 3.07 -6.09
N LEU A 145 -18.29 3.46 -5.00
CA LEU A 145 -18.72 4.58 -4.16
C LEU A 145 -17.80 5.80 -4.36
N PRO A 146 -18.35 7.01 -4.66
CA PRO A 146 -19.67 7.30 -5.21
C PRO A 146 -19.73 6.99 -6.73
N MET A 147 -20.84 6.37 -7.16
CA MET A 147 -21.01 5.71 -8.46
C MET A 147 -20.47 6.48 -9.66
N GLN A 148 -20.88 7.75 -9.81
CA GLN A 148 -20.55 8.55 -10.98
C GLN A 148 -19.07 8.96 -11.01
N PHE A 149 -18.48 9.25 -9.85
CA PHE A 149 -17.08 9.66 -9.74
C PHE A 149 -16.15 8.49 -10.08
N THR A 150 -16.41 7.34 -9.46
CA THR A 150 -15.56 6.16 -9.60
C THR A 150 -15.52 5.64 -11.04
N ILE A 151 -16.66 5.61 -11.74
CA ILE A 151 -16.72 5.17 -13.15
C ILE A 151 -15.99 6.16 -14.05
N ARG A 152 -16.19 7.47 -13.83
CA ARG A 152 -15.59 8.52 -14.67
C ARG A 152 -14.07 8.58 -14.54
N TYR A 153 -13.56 8.40 -13.33
CA TYR A 153 -12.14 8.53 -13.00
C TYR A 153 -11.46 7.18 -12.73
N GLU A 154 -12.06 6.06 -13.14
CA GLU A 154 -11.57 4.70 -12.85
C GLU A 154 -10.08 4.52 -13.13
N TRP A 155 -9.62 4.89 -14.34
CA TRP A 155 -8.21 4.72 -14.73
C TRP A 155 -7.25 5.66 -13.97
N HIS A 156 -7.73 6.81 -13.48
CA HIS A 156 -6.92 7.66 -12.61
C HIS A 156 -6.81 7.07 -11.21
N LEU A 157 -7.92 6.59 -10.66
CA LEU A 157 -7.95 5.97 -9.33
C LEU A 157 -7.07 4.72 -9.29
N THR A 158 -7.17 3.85 -10.30
CA THR A 158 -6.30 2.67 -10.39
C THR A 158 -4.83 3.02 -10.60
N GLY A 159 -4.55 4.06 -11.40
CA GLY A 159 -3.19 4.58 -11.56
C GLY A 159 -2.61 5.14 -10.25
N ILE A 160 -3.39 5.87 -9.47
CA ILE A 160 -2.97 6.37 -8.15
C ILE A 160 -2.71 5.21 -7.19
N ALA A 161 -3.62 4.22 -7.13
CA ALA A 161 -3.42 3.02 -6.32
C ALA A 161 -2.14 2.27 -6.72
N CYS A 162 -1.86 2.14 -8.02
CA CYS A 162 -0.61 1.56 -8.53
C CYS A 162 0.63 2.34 -8.04
N ILE A 163 0.60 3.68 -8.11
CA ILE A 163 1.69 4.53 -7.62
C ILE A 163 1.88 4.32 -6.12
N CYS A 164 0.80 4.29 -5.34
CA CYS A 164 0.83 4.03 -3.91
C CYS A 164 1.48 2.66 -3.59
N GLN A 165 1.13 1.61 -4.31
CA GLN A 165 1.78 0.29 -4.15
C GLN A 165 3.28 0.34 -4.48
N GLY A 166 3.67 1.07 -5.53
CA GLY A 166 5.07 1.29 -5.87
C GLY A 166 5.84 2.03 -4.75
N VAL A 167 5.27 3.10 -4.20
CA VAL A 167 5.84 3.84 -3.07
C VAL A 167 5.98 2.95 -1.84
N SER A 168 4.97 2.11 -1.53
CA SER A 168 5.05 1.16 -0.43
C SER A 168 6.16 0.14 -0.64
N GLY A 169 6.22 -0.52 -1.81
CA GLY A 169 7.25 -1.50 -2.12
C GLY A 169 8.67 -0.94 -2.07
N VAL A 170 8.89 0.25 -2.64
CA VAL A 170 10.20 0.93 -2.63
C VAL A 170 10.60 1.35 -1.21
N SER A 171 9.67 1.87 -0.43
CA SER A 171 9.94 2.27 0.95
C SER A 171 10.27 1.06 1.83
N ILE A 172 9.53 -0.05 1.69
CA ILE A 172 9.83 -1.31 2.38
C ILE A 172 11.22 -1.82 1.98
N LEU A 173 11.55 -1.79 0.69
CA LEU A 173 12.86 -2.21 0.21
C LEU A 173 13.99 -1.40 0.87
N PHE A 174 13.87 -0.07 0.92
CA PHE A 174 14.86 0.77 1.60
C PHE A 174 14.94 0.49 3.11
N ALA A 175 13.79 0.34 3.78
CA ALA A 175 13.75 0.00 5.21
C ALA A 175 14.48 -1.31 5.50
N VAL A 176 14.19 -2.36 4.73
CA VAL A 176 14.82 -3.69 4.86
C VAL A 176 16.32 -3.62 4.56
N LEU A 177 16.74 -2.91 3.52
CA LEU A 177 18.17 -2.78 3.17
C LEU A 177 18.96 -2.01 4.24
N ILE A 178 18.44 -0.88 4.71
CA ILE A 178 19.09 -0.08 5.75
C ILE A 178 19.18 -0.88 7.05
N PHE A 179 18.09 -1.54 7.45
CA PHE A 179 18.09 -2.36 8.66
C PHE A 179 19.04 -3.54 8.54
N GLY A 180 18.97 -4.32 7.45
CA GLY A 180 19.78 -5.50 7.24
C GLY A 180 21.28 -5.22 7.14
N THR A 181 21.68 -4.03 6.69
CA THR A 181 23.09 -3.62 6.66
C THR A 181 23.58 -3.02 7.97
N SER A 182 22.67 -2.46 8.79
CA SER A 182 23.04 -1.70 10.00
C SER A 182 22.80 -2.46 11.30
N CYS A 183 21.98 -3.52 11.31
CA CYS A 183 21.58 -4.20 12.56
C CYS A 183 22.71 -4.92 13.28
N PHE A 184 23.78 -5.30 12.59
CA PHE A 184 24.96 -5.97 13.16
C PHE A 184 26.13 -5.03 13.44
N ARG A 185 25.88 -3.73 13.42
CA ARG A 185 26.88 -2.71 13.73
C ARG A 185 27.38 -2.85 15.17
N ARG A 186 28.70 -2.87 15.34
CA ARG A 186 29.38 -3.01 16.64
C ARG A 186 29.21 -1.82 17.56
N ASP A 187 28.88 -0.66 17.00
CA ASP A 187 28.70 0.62 17.71
C ASP A 187 27.26 0.86 18.20
N TRP A 188 26.29 0.01 17.82
CA TRP A 188 24.89 0.20 18.20
C TRP A 188 24.48 -0.66 19.40
N LEU A 189 24.26 -1.97 19.20
CA LEU A 189 23.77 -2.86 20.25
C LEU A 189 24.93 -3.66 20.86
N LEU A 190 24.87 -3.94 22.17
CA LEU A 190 25.90 -4.74 22.84
C LEU A 190 25.87 -6.18 22.30
N ASN A 191 27.05 -6.73 21.99
CA ASN A 191 27.23 -8.10 21.49
C ASN A 191 26.40 -8.45 20.23
N PRO A 192 26.55 -7.72 19.10
CA PRO A 192 25.72 -7.93 17.92
C PRO A 192 25.88 -9.31 17.27
N ASN A 193 26.99 -10.01 17.53
CA ASN A 193 27.26 -11.35 17.00
C ASN A 193 26.31 -12.42 17.56
N PHE A 194 25.62 -12.15 18.67
CA PHE A 194 24.67 -13.07 19.29
C PHE A 194 23.22 -12.83 18.86
N ASN A 195 23.01 -11.92 17.90
CA ASN A 195 21.70 -11.57 17.39
C ASN A 195 21.50 -12.11 15.98
N TYR A 196 20.26 -12.37 15.62
CA TYR A 196 19.86 -12.78 14.27
C TYR A 196 18.57 -12.08 13.84
N LEU A 197 18.41 -11.91 12.53
CA LEU A 197 17.19 -11.39 11.93
C LEU A 197 16.08 -12.43 12.08
N SER A 198 14.98 -12.02 12.70
CA SER A 198 13.89 -12.94 13.03
C SER A 198 12.72 -12.82 12.05
N TRP A 199 11.65 -13.57 12.32
CA TRP A 199 10.58 -13.86 11.39
C TRP A 199 9.84 -12.60 10.90
N SER A 200 9.74 -11.55 11.72
CA SER A 200 8.99 -10.37 11.31
C SER A 200 9.76 -9.48 10.35
N TYR A 201 11.09 -9.49 10.42
CA TYR A 201 11.93 -8.92 9.36
C TYR A 201 11.72 -9.67 8.03
N ALA A 202 11.64 -11.01 8.06
CA ALA A 202 11.35 -11.79 6.87
C ALA A 202 9.97 -11.44 6.26
N PHE A 203 8.95 -11.23 7.10
CA PHE A 203 7.65 -10.74 6.64
C PHE A 203 7.71 -9.35 6.02
N ALA A 204 8.59 -8.44 6.47
CA ALA A 204 8.81 -7.17 5.78
C ALA A 204 9.28 -7.42 4.34
N VAL A 205 10.30 -8.28 4.17
CA VAL A 205 10.88 -8.62 2.85
C VAL A 205 9.81 -9.22 1.93
N PHE A 206 9.06 -10.21 2.42
CA PHE A 206 7.99 -10.84 1.65
C PHE A 206 6.87 -9.85 1.29
N SER A 207 6.44 -9.02 2.25
CA SER A 207 5.41 -8.01 2.01
C SER A 207 5.84 -7.01 0.93
N GLY A 208 7.09 -6.56 0.94
CA GLY A 208 7.64 -5.67 -0.09
C GLY A 208 7.56 -6.28 -1.50
N GLY A 209 7.88 -7.57 -1.63
CA GLY A 209 7.74 -8.31 -2.89
C GLY A 209 6.30 -8.43 -3.37
N ILE A 210 5.36 -8.74 -2.46
CA ILE A 210 3.93 -8.84 -2.79
C ILE A 210 3.35 -7.46 -3.13
N HIS A 211 3.77 -6.39 -2.45
CA HIS A 211 3.40 -5.01 -2.79
C HIS A 211 3.85 -4.63 -4.21
N ALA A 212 5.09 -4.98 -4.59
CA ALA A 212 5.57 -4.77 -5.96
C ALA A 212 4.72 -5.55 -6.99
N PHE A 213 4.40 -6.82 -6.71
CA PHE A 213 3.54 -7.63 -7.58
C PHE A 213 2.10 -7.06 -7.66
N GLY A 214 1.52 -6.64 -6.54
CA GLY A 214 0.24 -5.94 -6.48
C GLY A 214 0.25 -4.66 -7.32
N GLY A 215 1.32 -3.88 -7.26
CA GLY A 215 1.53 -2.71 -8.12
C GLY A 215 1.51 -3.06 -9.61
N LEU A 216 2.19 -4.13 -10.04
CA LEU A 216 2.20 -4.57 -11.45
C LEU A 216 0.82 -5.02 -11.94
N THR A 217 0.04 -5.72 -11.10
CA THR A 217 -1.32 -6.12 -11.45
C THR A 217 -2.26 -4.92 -11.57
N LEU A 218 -2.15 -3.92 -10.69
CA LEU A 218 -2.86 -2.65 -10.79
C LEU A 218 -2.43 -1.82 -12.01
N LEU A 219 -1.14 -1.87 -12.38
CA LEU A 219 -0.63 -1.21 -13.57
C LEU A 219 -1.31 -1.78 -14.83
N HIS A 220 -1.38 -3.11 -14.93
CA HIS A 220 -2.09 -3.78 -16.00
C HIS A 220 -3.58 -3.38 -16.05
N GLU A 221 -4.27 -3.35 -14.90
CA GLU A 221 -5.66 -2.92 -14.85
C GLU A 221 -5.84 -1.44 -15.21
N THR A 222 -4.87 -0.59 -14.87
CA THR A 222 -4.85 0.83 -15.24
C THR A 222 -4.82 1.00 -16.75
N TYR A 223 -3.94 0.26 -17.44
CA TYR A 223 -3.90 0.27 -18.91
C TYR A 223 -5.21 -0.20 -19.52
N LYS A 224 -5.77 -1.31 -19.02
CA LYS A 224 -7.03 -1.86 -19.51
C LYS A 224 -8.21 -0.88 -19.28
N ALA A 225 -8.28 -0.25 -18.11
CA ALA A 225 -9.29 0.77 -17.81
C ALA A 225 -9.17 1.98 -18.74
N ARG A 226 -7.95 2.41 -19.06
CA ARG A 226 -7.69 3.49 -20.01
C ARG A 226 -8.16 3.14 -21.42
N ASP A 227 -7.93 1.91 -21.87
CA ASP A 227 -8.34 1.46 -23.20
C ASP A 227 -9.86 1.30 -23.31
N ARG A 228 -10.54 0.77 -22.27
CA ARG A 228 -12.02 0.77 -22.19
C ARG A 228 -12.59 2.17 -22.37
N LYS A 229 -12.00 3.17 -21.70
CA LYS A 229 -12.44 4.57 -21.81
C LYS A 229 -12.22 5.15 -23.21
N ARG A 230 -11.11 4.80 -23.87
CA ARG A 230 -10.84 5.21 -25.27
C ARG A 230 -11.86 4.61 -26.24
N GLN A 231 -12.14 3.31 -26.12
CA GLN A 231 -13.12 2.63 -26.96
C GLN A 231 -14.52 3.23 -26.80
N ALA A 232 -14.97 3.46 -25.56
CA ALA A 232 -16.26 4.11 -25.31
C ALA A 232 -16.33 5.52 -25.93
N THR A 233 -15.26 6.29 -25.83
CA THR A 233 -15.19 7.64 -26.44
C THR A 233 -15.24 7.59 -27.97
N ASN A 234 -14.57 6.60 -28.59
CA ASN A 234 -14.57 6.44 -30.05
C ASN A 234 -15.93 5.99 -30.59
N LEU A 235 -16.65 5.11 -29.87
CA LEU A 235 -18.00 4.67 -30.25
C LEU A 235 -18.98 5.85 -30.27
N LEU A 236 -18.92 6.73 -29.26
CA LEU A 236 -19.74 7.94 -29.20
C LEU A 236 -19.46 8.93 -30.34
N HIS A 237 -18.26 8.88 -30.94
CA HIS A 237 -17.90 9.72 -32.09
C HIS A 237 -18.40 9.14 -33.42
N ASN A 238 -18.50 7.81 -33.52
CA ASN A 238 -18.87 7.11 -34.75
C ASN A 238 -20.38 6.88 -34.88
N GLU A 239 -21.18 7.14 -33.84
CA GLU A 239 -22.63 7.15 -33.95
C GLU A 239 -23.10 8.33 -34.83
N PRO A 240 -23.77 8.08 -35.98
CA PRO A 240 -24.32 9.15 -36.79
C PRO A 240 -25.42 9.87 -35.99
N GLN A 241 -25.40 11.21 -35.99
CA GLN A 241 -26.29 12.11 -35.23
C GLN A 241 -27.81 11.98 -35.55
N GLY A 242 -28.26 10.92 -36.22
CA GLY A 242 -29.62 10.76 -36.74
C GLY A 242 -30.45 9.59 -36.20
N GLN A 243 -29.98 8.81 -35.20
CA GLN A 243 -30.72 7.64 -34.69
C GLN A 243 -31.22 7.70 -33.24
N LEU A 244 -31.27 8.89 -32.61
CA LEU A 244 -32.11 9.07 -31.42
C LEU A 244 -33.51 9.56 -31.81
N GLY A 245 -34.32 8.66 -32.36
CA GLY A 245 -35.78 8.75 -32.39
C GLY A 245 -36.36 7.99 -31.18
N PRO A 246 -37.52 8.40 -30.62
CA PRO A 246 -38.03 7.81 -29.39
C PRO A 246 -38.58 6.39 -29.63
N GLY A 247 -38.15 5.44 -28.80
CA GLY A 247 -38.80 4.15 -28.63
C GLY A 247 -38.24 3.02 -29.47
N ILE A 248 -37.42 2.17 -28.84
CA ILE A 248 -37.38 0.75 -29.19
C ILE A 248 -38.18 0.04 -28.09
N PRO A 249 -39.39 -0.48 -28.37
CA PRO A 249 -40.05 -1.36 -27.43
C PRO A 249 -39.26 -2.66 -27.37
N MET A 250 -39.00 -3.12 -26.15
CA MET A 250 -38.50 -4.47 -25.89
C MET A 250 -39.58 -5.47 -26.29
N GLU A 251 -39.50 -6.00 -27.51
CA GLU A 251 -40.31 -7.14 -27.91
C GLU A 251 -39.70 -8.40 -27.31
N GLY A 252 -40.46 -9.01 -26.39
CA GLY A 252 -40.07 -10.21 -25.70
C GLY A 252 -39.87 -11.38 -26.66
N GLN A 253 -38.77 -12.10 -26.48
CA GLN A 253 -38.69 -13.50 -26.88
C GLN A 253 -38.55 -14.35 -25.62
N VAL A 254 -39.73 -14.77 -25.15
CA VAL A 254 -39.96 -16.12 -24.63
C VAL A 254 -39.49 -17.12 -25.70
N TYR A 255 -38.86 -18.22 -25.31
CA TYR A 255 -39.18 -19.62 -25.68
C TYR A 255 -38.01 -20.54 -25.26
N MET A 256 -38.32 -21.37 -24.25
CA MET A 256 -38.23 -22.85 -24.22
C MET A 256 -36.96 -23.40 -23.57
#